data_AF-A0AAX0N655-F1
#
_entry.id   AF-A0AAX0N655-F1
#
_cell.length_a   1.000
_cell.length_b   1.000
_cell.length_c   1.000
_cell.angle_alpha   90.00
_cell.angle_beta   90.00
_cell.angle_gamma   90.00
#
_symmetry.space_group_name_H-M   'P 1'
#
loop_
_entity.id
_entity.type
_entity.pdbx_description
1 polymer ?
#
loop_
_entity_poly.entity_id
_entity_poly.type
_entity_poly.pdbx_seq_one_letter_code
_entity_poly.pdbx_strand_id
1 'polypeptide(L)'
;MKQSFKTSKLYYGFPIFILGYQDQNFGHNITTCSSSYSLGDWLVIGVGAEENAAEQIKHFQKFTVNIPDENLMLEMEQAGFISHREKLGHLGLDYEISEQTPELLDDKGHFKNDRFSPTYFMGDGHQRVYRYLDDRVDPMGNFIKKARRKDGKSNIT
;
A
#
# COMPACT_ATOMS: atom_id res chain seq x y z
N MET A 1 -17.20 -25.10 12.55
CA MET A 1 -16.35 -26.21 12.07
C MET A 1 -15.32 -25.61 11.12
N LYS A 2 -14.02 -25.92 11.25
CA LYS A 2 -12.99 -25.41 10.32
C LYS A 2 -12.96 -26.29 9.07
N GLN A 3 -12.74 -25.70 7.90
CA GLN A 3 -12.64 -26.41 6.62
C GLN A 3 -11.29 -26.11 5.97
N SER A 4 -10.68 -27.14 5.40
CA SER A 4 -9.46 -26.99 4.60
C SER A 4 -9.83 -26.64 3.17
N PHE A 5 -9.03 -25.78 2.54
CA PHE A 5 -9.10 -25.52 1.10
C PHE A 5 -7.70 -25.40 0.53
N LYS A 6 -7.54 -25.70 -0.76
CA LYS A 6 -6.24 -25.70 -1.44
C LYS A 6 -6.09 -24.43 -2.26
N THR A 7 -5.06 -23.63 -1.95
CA THR A 7 -4.66 -22.48 -2.74
C THR A 7 -3.14 -22.40 -2.83
N SER A 8 -2.62 -21.81 -3.91
CA SER A 8 -1.19 -21.53 -4.06
C SER A 8 -0.78 -20.24 -3.34
N LYS A 9 -1.70 -19.30 -3.14
CA LYS A 9 -1.48 -17.99 -2.51
C LYS A 9 -2.73 -17.52 -1.78
N LEU A 10 -2.55 -16.72 -0.73
CA LEU A 10 -3.63 -16.07 0.00
C LEU A 10 -3.27 -14.61 0.26
N TYR A 11 -4.10 -13.71 -0.24
CA TYR A 11 -4.01 -12.28 -0.05
C TYR A 11 -5.12 -11.84 0.91
N TYR A 12 -4.76 -11.59 2.17
CA TYR A 12 -5.72 -11.31 3.23
C TYR A 12 -5.85 -9.82 3.58
N GLY A 13 -5.41 -8.93 2.68
CA GLY A 13 -5.49 -7.47 2.86
C GLY A 13 -4.12 -6.82 2.78
N PHE A 14 -3.59 -6.71 1.56
CA PHE A 14 -2.29 -6.09 1.31
C PHE A 14 -2.47 -4.74 0.62
N PRO A 15 -1.94 -3.62 1.15
CA PRO A 15 -2.07 -2.32 0.51
C PRO A 15 -1.34 -2.33 -0.84
N ILE A 16 -1.95 -1.72 -1.84
CA ILE A 16 -1.31 -1.49 -3.13
C ILE A 16 -0.53 -0.18 -3.05
N PHE A 17 0.66 -0.19 -3.62
CA PHE A 17 1.52 0.97 -3.73
C PHE A 17 2.32 0.91 -5.03
N ILE A 18 2.79 2.07 -5.45
CA ILE A 18 3.66 2.24 -6.61
C ILE A 18 5.08 2.49 -6.11
N LEU A 19 6.01 1.64 -6.53
CA LEU A 19 7.43 1.91 -6.44
C LEU A 19 7.83 2.86 -7.56
N GLY A 20 8.34 4.04 -7.22
CA GLY A 20 9.05 4.91 -8.16
C GLY A 20 10.55 4.70 -8.03
N TYR A 21 11.27 4.57 -9.14
CA TYR A 21 12.71 4.30 -9.12
C TYR A 21 13.41 4.93 -10.32
N GLN A 22 14.71 5.18 -10.16
CA GLN A 22 15.56 5.65 -11.26
C GLN A 22 15.81 4.49 -12.23
N ASP A 23 15.79 4.77 -13.53
CA ASP A 23 15.91 3.77 -14.60
C ASP A 23 16.96 4.24 -15.62
N GLN A 24 17.91 3.37 -15.95
CA GLN A 24 18.99 3.71 -16.88
C GLN A 24 18.52 4.04 -18.31
N ASN A 25 17.40 3.47 -18.75
CA ASN A 25 16.89 3.64 -20.11
C ASN A 25 15.89 4.79 -20.22
N PHE A 26 15.13 5.05 -19.15
CA PHE A 26 13.99 5.98 -19.18
C PHE A 26 14.14 7.17 -18.22
N GLY A 27 15.26 7.27 -17.50
CA GLY A 27 15.48 8.24 -16.44
C GLY A 27 14.78 7.83 -15.15
N HIS A 28 13.45 7.70 -15.17
CA HIS A 28 12.65 7.19 -14.06
C HIS A 28 11.58 6.24 -14.56
N ASN A 29 11.14 5.34 -13.68
CA ASN A 29 10.10 4.39 -13.99
C ASN A 29 9.32 4.01 -12.72
N ILE A 30 8.22 3.29 -12.91
CA ILE A 30 7.33 2.87 -11.83
C ILE A 30 6.98 1.38 -11.91
N THR A 31 6.57 0.78 -10.79
CA THR A 31 5.91 -0.53 -10.80
C THR A 31 4.95 -0.69 -9.63
N THR A 32 3.83 -1.35 -9.87
CA THR A 32 2.83 -1.60 -8.81
C THR A 32 3.23 -2.82 -8.00
N CYS A 33 3.10 -2.71 -6.67
CA CYS A 33 3.43 -3.76 -5.72
C CYS A 33 2.36 -3.84 -4.62
N SER A 34 2.28 -5.00 -3.97
CA SER A 34 1.43 -5.20 -2.79
C SER A 34 2.15 -5.90 -1.64
N SER A 35 3.39 -6.36 -1.86
CA SER A 35 4.15 -7.11 -0.86
C SER A 35 4.93 -6.16 0.03
N SER A 36 4.30 -5.63 1.09
CA SER A 36 4.96 -4.75 2.05
C SER A 36 4.54 -4.95 3.49
N TYR A 37 5.43 -4.64 4.43
CA TYR A 37 5.12 -4.48 5.85
C TYR A 37 6.14 -3.55 6.53
N SER A 38 5.73 -2.87 7.60
CA SER A 38 6.63 -2.06 8.43
C SER A 38 7.29 -2.91 9.52
N LEU A 39 8.57 -2.66 9.78
CA LEU A 39 9.35 -3.32 10.82
C LEU A 39 10.30 -2.31 11.49
N GLY A 40 9.88 -1.76 12.64
CA GLY A 40 10.62 -0.67 13.28
C GLY A 40 10.69 0.54 12.36
N ASP A 41 11.91 1.03 12.12
CA ASP A 41 12.18 2.16 11.21
C ASP A 41 12.25 1.74 9.73
N TRP A 42 11.98 0.47 9.41
CA TRP A 42 12.08 -0.07 8.06
C TRP A 42 10.70 -0.27 7.44
N LEU A 43 10.63 0.00 6.13
CA LEU A 43 9.61 -0.57 5.26
C LEU A 43 10.24 -1.73 4.48
N VAL A 44 9.70 -2.93 4.69
CA VAL A 44 10.16 -4.13 3.97
C VAL A 44 9.25 -4.36 2.78
N ILE A 45 9.84 -4.50 1.59
CA ILE A 45 9.12 -4.68 0.33
C ILE A 45 9.66 -5.91 -0.40
N GLY A 46 8.75 -6.73 -0.92
CA GLY A 46 9.08 -7.84 -1.80
C GLY A 46 8.96 -7.42 -3.27
N VAL A 47 10.04 -7.59 -4.03
CA VAL A 47 10.08 -7.34 -5.49
C VAL A 47 10.58 -8.61 -6.18
N GLY A 48 9.97 -8.97 -7.32
CA GLY A 48 10.43 -10.09 -8.14
C GLY A 48 11.86 -9.86 -8.61
N ALA A 49 12.76 -10.83 -8.40
CA ALA A 49 14.19 -10.66 -8.64
C ALA A 49 14.55 -10.43 -10.13
N GLU A 50 13.69 -10.88 -11.04
CA GLU A 50 13.83 -10.78 -12.50
C GLU A 50 13.12 -9.53 -13.08
N GLU A 51 12.48 -8.72 -12.23
CA GLU A 51 11.82 -7.50 -12.68
C GLU A 51 12.82 -6.36 -12.89
N ASN A 52 12.57 -5.52 -13.89
CA ASN A 52 13.36 -4.31 -14.14
C ASN A 52 13.52 -3.45 -12.87
N ALA A 53 12.46 -3.32 -12.07
CA ALA A 53 12.52 -2.59 -10.81
C ALA A 53 13.58 -3.16 -9.84
N ALA A 54 13.70 -4.48 -9.72
CA ALA A 54 14.69 -5.09 -8.83
C ALA A 54 16.12 -4.82 -9.32
N GLU A 55 16.37 -4.88 -10.62
CA GLU A 55 17.67 -4.57 -11.23
C GLU A 55 18.04 -3.10 -11.00
N GLN A 56 17.16 -2.18 -11.38
CA GLN A 56 17.42 -0.75 -11.30
C GLN A 56 17.54 -0.25 -9.85
N ILE A 57 16.70 -0.75 -8.93
CA ILE A 57 16.81 -0.41 -7.50
C ILE A 57 18.12 -0.95 -6.91
N LYS A 58 18.57 -2.15 -7.29
CA LYS A 58 19.90 -2.65 -6.88
C LYS A 58 21.04 -1.80 -7.43
N HIS A 59 20.89 -1.24 -8.63
CA HIS A 59 21.90 -0.37 -9.21
C HIS A 59 21.97 1.00 -8.52
N PHE A 60 20.83 1.68 -8.38
CA PHE A 60 20.77 3.06 -7.88
C PHE A 60 20.62 3.18 -6.36
N GLN A 61 20.23 2.11 -5.67
CA GLN A 61 20.06 2.05 -4.20
C GLN A 61 19.05 3.07 -3.66
N LYS A 62 18.06 3.48 -4.48
CA LYS A 62 17.03 4.46 -4.12
C LYS A 62 15.71 4.12 -4.81
N PHE A 63 14.62 4.36 -4.10
CA PHE A 63 13.26 4.28 -4.63
C PHE A 63 12.31 5.09 -3.73
N THR A 64 11.10 5.34 -4.22
CA THR A 64 9.99 5.95 -3.50
C THR A 64 8.83 4.96 -3.37
N VAL A 65 8.00 5.15 -2.36
CA VAL A 65 6.74 4.42 -2.19
C VAL A 65 5.61 5.43 -2.25
N ASN A 66 4.73 5.25 -3.22
CA ASN A 66 3.60 6.13 -3.50
C ASN A 66 2.34 5.33 -3.28
N ILE A 67 1.38 5.89 -2.52
CA ILE A 67 0.16 5.20 -2.15
C ILE A 67 -1.00 5.94 -2.80
N PRO A 68 -1.37 5.59 -4.04
CA PRO A 68 -2.49 6.22 -4.73
C PRO A 68 -3.83 5.77 -4.12
N ASP A 69 -4.87 6.56 -4.36
CA ASP A 69 -6.25 6.21 -4.07
C ASP A 69 -6.90 5.49 -5.27
N GLU A 70 -8.20 5.23 -5.17
CA GLU A 70 -8.98 4.53 -6.20
C GLU A 70 -9.11 5.28 -7.54
N ASN A 71 -8.73 6.57 -7.60
CA ASN A 71 -8.81 7.34 -8.84
C ASN A 71 -7.74 6.91 -9.86
N LEU A 72 -6.68 6.22 -9.42
CA LEU A 72 -5.57 5.76 -10.27
C LEU A 72 -5.54 4.24 -10.46
N MET A 73 -6.69 3.56 -10.37
CA MET A 73 -6.76 2.10 -10.51
C MET A 73 -6.27 1.58 -11.86
N LEU A 74 -6.58 2.27 -12.96
CA LEU A 74 -6.14 1.84 -14.29
C LEU A 74 -4.61 1.87 -14.41
N GLU A 75 -4.01 2.97 -13.94
CA GLU A 75 -2.58 3.21 -13.95
C GLU A 75 -1.86 2.22 -13.03
N MET A 76 -2.43 1.94 -11.85
CA MET A 76 -1.94 0.90 -10.96
C MET A 76 -1.92 -0.48 -11.63
N GLU A 77 -2.98 -0.87 -12.34
CA GLU A 77 -2.99 -2.15 -13.05
C GLU A 77 -1.91 -2.16 -14.15
N GLN A 78 -1.94 -1.17 -15.04
CA GLN A 78 -1.04 -1.12 -16.18
C GLN A 78 0.44 -1.07 -15.75
N ALA A 79 0.76 -0.30 -14.70
CA ALA A 79 2.12 -0.24 -14.14
C ALA A 79 2.58 -1.57 -13.52
N GLY A 80 1.66 -2.42 -13.07
CA GLY A 80 1.96 -3.76 -12.53
C GLY A 80 2.06 -4.87 -13.59
N PHE A 81 1.40 -4.72 -14.73
CA PHE A 81 1.38 -5.75 -15.80
C PHE A 81 2.51 -5.61 -16.82
N ILE A 82 3.05 -4.41 -16.98
CA ILE A 82 4.06 -4.11 -18.00
C ILE A 82 5.43 -4.08 -17.33
N SER A 83 6.45 -4.67 -17.97
CA SER A 83 7.84 -4.61 -17.50
C SER A 83 8.77 -4.23 -18.66
N HIS A 84 9.94 -3.66 -18.35
CA HIS A 84 10.95 -3.24 -19.33
C HIS A 84 10.46 -2.26 -20.42
N ARG A 85 9.55 -1.35 -20.05
CA ARG A 85 9.06 -0.27 -20.92
C ARG A 85 9.05 1.04 -20.16
N GLU A 86 9.04 2.14 -20.90
CA GLU A 86 8.79 3.47 -20.36
C GLU A 86 7.31 3.55 -19.93
N LYS A 87 7.04 3.67 -18.63
CA LYS A 87 5.65 3.65 -18.11
C LYS A 87 5.12 5.04 -17.80
N LEU A 88 5.95 5.94 -17.29
CA LEU A 88 5.51 7.29 -16.91
C LEU A 88 4.94 8.03 -18.12
N GLY A 89 5.69 8.13 -19.22
CA GLY A 89 5.16 8.73 -20.46
C GLY A 89 4.05 7.94 -21.11
N HIS A 90 4.11 6.60 -21.10
CA HIS A 90 3.03 5.76 -21.66
C HIS A 90 1.68 5.94 -20.94
N LEU A 91 1.71 6.12 -19.63
CA LEU A 91 0.52 6.33 -18.80
C LEU A 91 0.13 7.81 -18.69
N GLY A 92 0.95 8.73 -19.22
CA GLY A 92 0.73 10.16 -19.09
C GLY A 92 0.79 10.65 -17.64
N LEU A 93 1.63 10.01 -16.81
CA LEU A 93 1.77 10.36 -15.40
C LEU A 93 2.88 11.40 -15.22
N ASP A 94 2.49 12.56 -14.69
CA ASP A 94 3.44 13.54 -14.17
C ASP A 94 4.06 13.05 -12.87
N TYR A 95 5.31 13.47 -12.62
CA TYR A 95 6.01 13.15 -11.37
C TYR A 95 6.97 14.27 -10.97
N GLU A 96 7.28 14.31 -9.69
CA GLU A 96 8.26 15.22 -9.10
C GLU A 96 9.20 14.46 -8.16
N ILE A 97 10.48 14.80 -8.16
CA ILE A 97 11.44 14.30 -7.18
C ILE A 97 11.36 15.18 -5.94
N SER A 98 10.90 14.61 -4.83
CA SER A 98 10.67 15.34 -3.58
C SER A 98 11.18 14.57 -2.37
N GLU A 99 11.64 15.31 -1.36
CA GLU A 99 11.94 14.79 -0.01
C GLU A 99 10.76 14.97 0.96
N GLN A 100 9.66 15.60 0.51
CA GLN A 100 8.52 15.99 1.34
C GLN A 100 7.25 15.22 0.97
N THR A 101 6.44 14.90 1.97
CA THR A 101 5.09 14.30 1.82
C THR A 101 4.04 15.40 1.94
N PRO A 102 3.40 15.89 0.86
CA PRO A 102 2.78 17.21 0.91
C PRO A 102 1.40 17.27 1.60
N GLU A 103 0.66 16.17 1.79
CA GLU A 103 -0.79 16.30 2.06
C GLU A 103 -1.40 15.44 3.19
N LEU A 104 -0.62 14.57 3.83
CA LEU A 104 -1.15 13.64 4.84
C LEU A 104 -0.93 14.06 6.31
N LEU A 105 -0.30 15.21 6.53
CA LEU A 105 -0.14 15.77 7.88
C LEU A 105 -1.07 16.95 8.11
N ASP A 106 -1.58 17.10 9.33
CA ASP A 106 -2.27 18.32 9.78
C ASP A 106 -1.27 19.43 10.12
N ASP A 107 -1.77 20.62 10.46
CA ASP A 107 -0.96 21.79 10.78
C ASP A 107 -0.08 21.59 12.05
N LYS A 108 -0.25 20.47 12.75
CA LYS A 108 0.52 20.06 13.93
C LYS A 108 1.49 18.91 13.63
N GLY A 109 1.57 18.46 12.38
CA GLY A 109 2.42 17.35 11.96
C GLY A 109 1.86 15.96 12.28
N HIS A 110 0.58 15.84 12.64
CA HIS A 110 -0.05 14.54 12.86
C HIS A 110 -0.63 13.95 11.58
N PHE A 111 -0.56 12.62 11.46
CA PHE A 111 -1.11 11.91 10.33
C PHE A 111 -2.65 11.96 10.28
N LYS A 112 -3.20 12.38 9.13
CA LYS A 112 -4.62 12.45 8.83
C LYS A 112 -5.15 11.05 8.45
N ASN A 113 -5.38 10.23 9.49
CA ASN A 113 -5.83 8.84 9.33
C ASN A 113 -7.15 8.70 8.55
N ASP A 114 -8.03 9.70 8.66
CA ASP A 114 -9.33 9.77 7.98
C ASP A 114 -9.23 10.07 6.48
N ARG A 115 -8.09 10.60 6.02
CA ARG A 115 -7.84 10.90 4.59
C ARG A 115 -6.98 9.85 3.90
N PHE A 116 -6.35 8.96 4.66
CA PHE A 116 -5.49 7.93 4.11
C PHE A 116 -6.31 6.70 3.71
N SER A 117 -6.61 6.59 2.42
CA SER A 117 -7.49 5.55 1.86
C SER A 117 -6.79 4.68 0.80
N PRO A 118 -5.84 3.80 1.21
CA PRO A 118 -5.20 2.88 0.27
C PRO A 118 -6.19 1.82 -0.24
N THR A 119 -6.01 1.42 -1.51
CA THR A 119 -6.67 0.24 -2.07
C THR A 119 -5.98 -1.03 -1.60
N TYR A 120 -6.75 -2.05 -1.24
CA TYR A 120 -6.26 -3.35 -0.77
C TYR A 120 -6.38 -4.43 -1.82
N PHE A 121 -5.28 -5.15 -2.05
CA PHE A 121 -5.23 -6.38 -2.81
C PHE A 121 -5.59 -7.58 -1.93
N MET A 122 -6.59 -8.34 -2.36
CA MET A 122 -7.13 -9.48 -1.63
C MET A 122 -7.48 -10.65 -2.55
N GLY A 123 -7.78 -11.80 -1.95
CA GLY A 123 -8.21 -12.99 -2.66
C GLY A 123 -7.18 -14.12 -2.59
N ASP A 124 -7.19 -15.00 -3.57
CA ASP A 124 -6.37 -16.22 -3.57
C ASP A 124 -5.93 -16.62 -4.99
N GLY A 125 -5.58 -17.89 -5.17
CA GLY A 125 -5.22 -18.43 -6.49
C GLY A 125 -6.41 -18.51 -7.46
N HIS A 126 -7.65 -18.52 -6.98
CA HIS A 126 -8.85 -18.58 -7.81
C HIS A 126 -9.28 -17.20 -8.30
N GLN A 127 -9.35 -16.23 -7.39
CA GLN A 127 -9.74 -14.86 -7.73
C GLN A 127 -8.96 -13.86 -6.88
N ARG A 128 -8.45 -12.82 -7.53
CA ARG A 128 -7.83 -11.66 -6.88
C ARG A 128 -8.70 -10.44 -7.11
N VAL A 129 -8.84 -9.62 -6.10
CA VAL A 129 -9.77 -8.48 -6.08
C VAL A 129 -9.13 -7.29 -5.41
N TYR A 130 -9.63 -6.10 -5.76
CA TYR A 130 -9.38 -4.87 -5.03
C TYR A 130 -10.50 -4.62 -4.04
N ARG A 131 -10.15 -4.12 -2.85
CA ARG A 131 -11.11 -3.64 -1.85
C ARG A 131 -10.75 -2.24 -1.41
N TYR A 132 -11.79 -1.46 -1.16
CA TYR A 132 -11.72 -0.07 -0.73
C TYR A 132 -12.14 0.04 0.74
N LEU A 133 -11.58 1.02 1.44
CA LEU A 133 -11.99 1.37 2.79
C LEU A 133 -13.30 2.18 2.75
N ASP A 134 -14.04 2.16 3.86
CA ASP A 134 -15.11 3.13 4.11
C ASP A 134 -14.66 4.14 5.16
N ASP A 135 -15.49 5.15 5.42
CA ASP A 135 -15.14 6.30 6.27
C ASP A 135 -15.02 5.98 7.78
N ARG A 136 -15.15 4.71 8.18
CA ARG A 136 -15.14 4.33 9.61
C ARG A 136 -13.72 4.31 10.15
N VAL A 137 -13.46 5.13 11.17
CA VAL A 137 -12.20 5.17 11.90
C VAL A 137 -12.45 5.08 13.41
N ASP A 138 -11.83 4.10 14.07
CA ASP A 138 -11.86 3.94 15.53
C ASP A 138 -10.43 4.01 16.08
N PRO A 139 -10.14 4.88 17.07
CA PRO A 139 -8.81 4.93 17.68
C PRO A 139 -8.47 3.62 18.40
N MET A 140 -7.19 3.23 18.33
CA MET A 140 -6.70 2.08 19.08
C MET A 140 -6.98 2.25 20.58
N GLY A 141 -7.45 1.17 21.21
CA GLY A 141 -7.80 1.15 22.63
C GLY A 141 -9.22 1.67 22.95
N ASN A 142 -9.96 2.21 21.99
CA ASN A 142 -11.37 2.61 22.20
C ASN A 142 -12.21 1.42 22.70
N PHE A 143 -12.01 0.24 22.12
CA PHE A 143 -12.73 -0.99 22.51
C PHE A 143 -12.40 -1.48 23.92
N ILE A 144 -11.12 -1.39 24.33
CA ILE A 144 -10.69 -1.73 25.70
C ILE A 144 -11.32 -0.77 26.71
N LYS A 145 -11.33 0.54 26.41
CA LYS A 145 -11.95 1.56 27.26
C LYS A 145 -13.47 1.34 27.39
N LYS A 146 -14.15 0.99 26.29
CA LYS A 146 -15.59 0.66 26.27
C LYS A 146 -15.88 -0.57 27.15
N ALA A 147 -15.08 -1.63 27.05
CA ALA A 147 -15.24 -2.82 27.88
C ALA A 147 -15.11 -2.51 29.38
N ARG A 148 -14.04 -1.81 29.80
CA ARG A 148 -13.81 -1.43 31.21
C ARG A 148 -14.95 -0.60 31.82
N ARG A 149 -15.57 0.30 31.04
CA ARG A 149 -16.73 1.09 31.50
C ARG A 149 -17.99 0.25 31.70
N LYS A 150 -18.15 -0.83 30.94
CA LYS A 150 -19.28 -1.75 31.07
C LYS A 150 -19.17 -2.55 32.36
N ASP A 151 -17.97 -3.04 32.68
CA ASP A 151 -17.70 -3.80 33.91
C ASP A 151 -17.77 -2.91 35.16
N GLY A 152 -17.33 -1.65 35.08
CA GLY A 152 -17.45 -0.69 36.18
C GLY A 152 -18.89 -0.25 36.51
N LYS A 153 -19.86 -0.54 35.63
CA LYS A 153 -21.29 -0.26 35.85
C LYS A 153 -22.08 -1.46 36.39
N SER A 154 -21.46 -2.63 36.60
CA SER A 154 -22.16 -3.83 37.05
C SER A 154 -22.32 -3.97 38.58
N ASN A 155 -21.91 -2.99 39.39
CA ASN A 155 -21.95 -3.05 40.85
C ASN A 155 -22.92 -2.03 41.51
N ILE A 156 -24.01 -1.66 40.84
CA ILE A 156 -25.10 -0.88 41.47
C ILE A 156 -26.43 -1.59 41.20
N THR A 157 -26.71 -2.64 41.98
CA THR A 157 -28.05 -3.11 42.36
C THR A 157 -27.91 -3.95 43.61
#